data_AF-A0A845WGE0-F1
#
_entry.id   AF-A0A845WGE0-F1
#
_cell.length_a   1.000
_cell.length_b   1.000
_cell.length_c   1.000
_cell.angle_alpha   90.00
_cell.angle_beta   90.00
_cell.angle_gamma   90.00
#
_symmetry.space_group_name_H-M   'P 1'
#
loop_
_entity.id
_entity.type
_entity.pdbx_description
1 polymer ?
#
loop_
_entity_poly.entity_id
_entity_poly.type
_entity_poly.pdbx_seq_one_letter_code
_entity_poly.pdbx_strand_id
1 'polypeptide(L)' 'TLIVSSVTGYCLEAIRQIARRYNRQGKEGLVDRRHQHPGPKGFLSDERQAYLEMALQEKAPDGGLWNGRKVGDWLTAIF' A
#
# COMPACT_ATOMS: atom_id res chain seq x y z
N THR A 1 3.83 10.72 29.15
CA THR A 1 3.40 10.73 27.73
C THR A 1 3.86 11.98 26.99
N LEU A 2 3.90 13.17 27.61
CA LEU A 2 4.39 14.40 26.94
C LEU A 2 5.87 14.34 26.52
N ILE A 3 6.77 13.85 27.39
CA ILE A 3 8.20 13.66 27.05
C ILE A 3 8.34 12.69 25.86
N VAL A 4 7.62 11.58 25.88
CA VAL A 4 7.62 10.59 24.79
C VAL A 4 7.13 11.22 23.49
N SER A 5 6.13 12.10 23.53
CA SER A 5 5.64 12.87 22.36
C SER A 5 6.74 13.75 21.77
N SER A 6 7.44 14.50 22.61
CA SER A 6 8.53 15.38 22.15
C SER A 6 9.71 14.62 21.53
N VAL A 7 10.07 13.44 22.09
CA VAL A 7 11.23 12.66 21.63
C VAL A 7 10.92 11.81 20.40
N THR A 8 9.68 11.34 20.26
CA THR A 8 9.29 10.43 19.15
C THR A 8 8.64 11.15 17.97
N GLY A 9 8.20 12.40 18.14
CA GLY A 9 7.44 13.14 17.14
C GLY A 9 5.98 12.67 16.98
N TYR A 10 5.55 11.65 17.72
CA TYR A 10 4.14 11.23 17.72
C TYR A 10 3.26 12.19 18.52
N CYS A 11 2.06 12.43 18.03
CA CYS A 11 1.05 13.16 18.80
C CYS A 11 0.63 12.35 20.05
N LEU A 12 0.10 13.05 21.05
CA LEU A 12 -0.28 12.46 22.33
C LEU A 12 -1.33 11.34 22.19
N GLU A 13 -2.23 11.45 21.22
CA GLU A 13 -3.24 10.44 20.94
C GLU A 13 -2.63 9.14 20.41
N ALA A 14 -1.70 9.22 19.47
CA ALA A 14 -0.98 8.06 18.95
C ALA A 14 -0.24 7.32 20.09
N ILE A 15 0.43 8.06 20.98
CA ILE A 15 1.12 7.48 22.15
C ILE A 15 0.15 6.77 23.09
N ARG A 16 -1.01 7.38 23.38
CA ARG A 16 -2.05 6.74 24.20
C ARG A 16 -2.57 5.47 23.54
N GLN A 17 -2.75 5.46 22.22
CA GLN A 17 -3.21 4.27 21.49
C GLN A 17 -2.17 3.15 21.52
N ILE A 18 -0.89 3.47 21.29
CA ILE A 18 0.22 2.53 21.38
C ILE A 18 0.28 1.91 22.79
N ALA A 19 0.26 2.75 23.83
CA ALA A 19 0.28 2.28 25.22
C ALA A 19 -0.92 1.38 25.56
N ARG A 20 -2.13 1.77 25.16
CA ARG A 20 -3.35 0.95 25.37
C ARG A 20 -3.28 -0.40 24.66
N ARG A 21 -2.80 -0.44 23.41
CA ARG A 21 -2.64 -1.68 22.64
C ARG A 21 -1.61 -2.59 23.28
N TYR A 22 -0.46 -2.04 23.64
CA TYR A 22 0.59 -2.78 24.32
C TYR A 22 0.10 -3.36 25.66
N ASN A 23 -0.57 -2.57 26.49
CA ASN A 23 -1.07 -3.06 27.78
C ASN A 23 -2.13 -4.16 27.65
N ARG A 24 -2.87 -4.20 26.53
CA ARG A 24 -3.93 -5.19 26.30
C ARG A 24 -3.42 -6.46 25.63
N GLN A 25 -2.49 -6.34 24.69
CA GLN A 25 -2.10 -7.41 23.75
C GLN A 25 -0.59 -7.69 23.77
N GLY A 26 0.16 -7.02 24.64
CA GLY A 26 1.62 -7.04 24.64
C GLY A 26 2.20 -6.55 23.31
N LYS A 27 3.40 -7.06 23.01
CA LYS A 27 4.15 -6.78 21.76
C LYS A 27 3.35 -7.11 20.49
N GLU A 28 2.49 -8.13 20.53
CA GLU A 28 1.71 -8.59 19.38
C GLU A 28 0.65 -7.56 18.94
N GLY A 29 0.23 -6.68 19.85
CA GLY A 29 -0.65 -5.56 19.54
C GLY A 29 0.00 -4.39 18.79
N LEU A 30 1.33 -4.40 18.66
CA LEU A 30 2.11 -3.36 17.99
C LEU A 30 2.65 -3.78 16.61
N VAL A 31 2.44 -5.04 16.21
CA VAL A 31 2.87 -5.55 14.90
C VAL A 31 2.11 -4.83 13.78
N ASP A 32 2.80 -4.48 12.69
CA ASP A 32 2.14 -3.99 11.48
C ASP A 32 1.33 -5.13 10.83
N ARG A 33 0.00 -4.99 10.88
CA ARG A 33 -0.93 -5.96 10.30
C ARG A 33 -1.40 -5.58 8.91
N ARG A 34 -0.90 -4.50 8.30
CA ARG A 34 -1.30 -4.08 6.94
C ARG A 34 -1.10 -5.19 5.91
N HIS A 35 -0.05 -6.00 6.04
CA HIS A 35 0.17 -7.17 5.19
C HIS A 35 -0.93 -8.25 5.31
N GLN A 36 -1.62 -8.30 6.45
CA GLN A 36 -2.74 -9.23 6.70
C GLN A 36 -4.09 -8.65 6.26
N HIS A 37 -4.12 -7.37 5.91
CA HIS A 37 -5.31 -6.67 5.43
C HIS A 37 -5.06 -6.23 3.98
N PRO A 38 -5.37 -7.06 2.98
CA PRO A 38 -5.04 -6.80 1.56
C PRO A 38 -5.73 -5.57 0.97
N GLY A 39 -6.52 -4.84 1.77
CA GLY A 39 -7.26 -3.67 1.33
C GLY A 39 -8.50 -4.04 0.52
N PRO A 40 -9.19 -3.04 -0.04
CA PRO A 40 -10.27 -3.29 -1.00
C PRO A 40 -9.71 -3.96 -2.26
N LYS A 41 -10.58 -4.71 -2.96
CA LYS A 41 -10.23 -5.33 -4.24
C LYS A 41 -9.72 -4.25 -5.21
N GLY A 42 -8.59 -4.54 -5.85
CA GLY A 42 -7.99 -3.64 -6.85
C GLY A 42 -8.91 -3.41 -8.06
N PHE A 43 -8.64 -2.34 -8.82
CA PHE A 43 -9.41 -1.98 -10.02
C PHE A 43 -9.37 -3.06 -11.12
N LEU A 44 -8.26 -3.80 -11.23
CA LEU A 44 -8.09 -4.86 -12.22
C LEU A 44 -8.60 -6.19 -11.66
N SER A 45 -9.40 -6.90 -12.46
CA SER A 45 -9.63 -8.34 -12.23
C SER A 45 -8.35 -9.11 -12.54
N ASP A 46 -8.26 -10.34 -12.03
CA ASP A 46 -7.12 -11.23 -12.26
C ASP A 46 -6.83 -11.43 -13.76
N GLU A 47 -7.88 -11.53 -14.58
CA GLU A 47 -7.76 -11.59 -16.05
C GLU A 47 -7.11 -10.34 -16.63
N ARG A 48 -7.57 -9.15 -16.23
CA ARG A 48 -7.00 -7.87 -16.73
C ARG A 48 -5.57 -7.67 -16.26
N GLN A 49 -5.23 -8.17 -15.08
CA GLN A 49 -3.87 -8.17 -14.58
C GLN A 49 -2.96 -9.08 -15.41
N ALA A 50 -3.42 -10.28 -15.78
CA ALA A 50 -2.66 -11.16 -16.69
C ALA A 50 -2.42 -10.54 -18.07
N TYR A 51 -3.44 -9.85 -18.63
CA TYR A 51 -3.26 -9.08 -19.87
C TYR A 51 -2.20 -7.98 -19.74
N LEU A 52 -2.21 -7.25 -18.62
CA LEU A 52 -1.19 -6.25 -18.36
C LEU A 52 0.20 -6.88 -18.24
N GLU A 53 0.33 -8.01 -17.53
CA GLU A 53 1.61 -8.72 -17.39
C GLU A 53 2.18 -9.18 -18.73
N MET A 54 1.33 -9.64 -19.65
CA MET A 54 1.73 -9.98 -21.02
C MET A 54 2.19 -8.74 -21.80
N ALA A 55 1.47 -7.62 -21.71
CA ALA A 55 1.82 -6.39 -22.41
C ALA A 55 3.14 -5.77 -21.91
N LEU A 56 3.43 -5.92 -20.62
CA LEU A 56 4.66 -5.43 -20.00
C LEU A 56 5.93 -6.17 -20.49
N GLN A 57 5.79 -7.35 -21.13
CA GLN A 57 6.93 -8.06 -21.73
C GLN A 57 7.44 -7.36 -22.99
N GLU A 58 6.59 -6.59 -23.65
CA GLU A 58 6.93 -5.82 -24.84
C GLU A 58 7.34 -4.38 -24.47
N LYS A 59 7.97 -3.67 -25.42
CA LYS A 59 8.19 -2.23 -25.26
C LYS A 59 6.86 -1.50 -25.09
N ALA A 60 6.90 -0.39 -24.36
CA ALA A 60 5.72 0.46 -24.25
C ALA A 60 5.30 0.96 -25.65
N PRO A 61 4.03 1.37 -25.86
CA PRO A 61 3.52 1.77 -27.18
C PRO A 61 4.31 2.89 -27.88
N ASP A 62 5.02 3.72 -27.11
CA ASP A 62 5.90 4.79 -27.60
C ASP A 62 7.34 4.32 -27.87
N GLY A 63 7.61 3.02 -27.75
CA GLY A 63 8.93 2.39 -27.95
C GLY A 63 9.89 2.50 -26.76
N GLY A 64 9.47 3.13 -25.66
CA GLY A 64 10.28 3.31 -24.45
C GLY A 64 10.02 2.28 -23.35
N LEU A 65 10.54 2.54 -22.15
CA LEU A 65 10.23 1.76 -20.95
C LEU A 65 8.81 2.06 -20.45
N TRP A 66 8.19 1.07 -19.82
CA TRP A 66 6.93 1.22 -19.11
C TRP A 66 7.08 2.11 -17.87
N ASN A 67 6.04 2.90 -17.57
CA ASN A 67 5.88 3.63 -16.32
C ASN A 67 4.40 3.68 -15.94
N GLY A 68 4.08 4.10 -14.71
CA GLY A 68 2.71 4.11 -14.21
C GLY A 68 1.72 4.90 -15.06
N ARG A 69 2.17 6.02 -15.69
CA ARG A 69 1.31 6.80 -16.57
C ARG A 69 0.96 6.03 -17.85
N LYS A 70 1.96 5.43 -18.49
CA LYS A 70 1.78 4.61 -19.70
C LYS A 70 0.89 3.41 -19.46
N VAL A 71 1.02 2.76 -18.30
CA VAL A 71 0.12 1.68 -17.88
C VAL A 71 -1.32 2.20 -17.78
N GLY A 72 -1.53 3.36 -17.16
CA GLY A 72 -2.84 3.99 -17.08
C GLY A 72 -3.45 4.30 -18.45
N ASP A 73 -2.69 4.95 -19.33
CA ASP A 73 -3.15 5.30 -20.69
C ASP A 73 -3.44 4.03 -21.51
N TRP A 74 -2.63 2.98 -21.38
CA TRP A 74 -2.85 1.68 -22.02
C TRP A 74 -4.11 0.98 -21.50
N LEU A 75 -4.33 0.98 -20.18
CA LEU A 75 -5.53 0.40 -19.57
C LEU A 75 -6.80 1.09 -20.07
N THR A 76 -6.81 2.42 -20.19
CA THR A 76 -7.95 3.18 -20.74
C THR A 76 -8.17 2.96 -22.24
N ALA A 77 -7.11 2.62 -22.99
CA ALA A 77 -7.24 2.31 -24.41
C ALA A 77 -7.83 0.92 -24.68
N ILE A 78 -7.69 -0.02 -23.73
CA ILE A 78 -8.11 -1.43 -23.89
C ILE A 78 -9.42 -1.75 -23.16
N PHE A 79 -9.68 -1.15 -22.00
CA PHE A 79 -10.83 -1.44 -21.13
C PHE A 79 -11.70 -0.19 -20.89
#